data_AF-A0A0K1DD01-F1
#
_entry.id   AF-A0A0K1DD01-F1
#
_cell.length_a   1.000
_cell.length_b   1.000
_cell.length_c   1.000
_cell.angle_alpha   90.00
_cell.angle_beta   90.00
_cell.angle_gamma   90.00
#
_symmetry.space_group_name_H-M   'P 1'
#
loop_
_entity.id
_entity.type
_entity.pdbx_description
1 polymer ?
#
loop_
_entity_poly.entity_id
_entity_poly.type
_entity_poly.pdbx_seq_one_letter_code
_entity_poly.pdbx_strand_id
1 'polypeptide(L)'
;MLKLCVFLALSFVACHGAPNKASGTFCGLTPNNMFKCLNNPRVLNLEAAAKCTSQVTECEKITCVFREQKWSKHGVIDKAKIRAHFEQYETEHPEWAPAVQHVKAFCLAPELRAQGVFLNCPAYDIMQCALASFIKHASPSVWSTEQNCDYPKAYAADCPVCPSDCYSAAIPIGSCNACYLQPRTV
;
A
#
# COMPACT_ATOMS: atom_id res chain seq x y z
N MET A 1 -26.38 13.56 -74.27
CA MET A 1 -25.22 13.89 -73.42
C MET A 1 -25.74 14.29 -72.04
N LEU A 2 -25.58 13.45 -71.02
CA LEU A 2 -25.43 13.84 -69.62
C LEU A 2 -25.04 12.58 -68.83
N LYS A 3 -23.77 12.47 -68.44
CA LYS A 3 -23.28 11.38 -67.58
C LYS A 3 -23.51 11.79 -66.13
N LEU A 4 -24.34 11.03 -65.40
CA LEU A 4 -24.43 11.11 -63.94
C LEU A 4 -23.14 10.49 -63.36
N CYS A 5 -22.22 11.33 -62.89
CA CYS A 5 -21.12 10.90 -62.03
C CYS A 5 -21.60 11.02 -60.57
N VAL A 6 -22.07 9.92 -60.00
CA VAL A 6 -22.33 9.81 -58.55
C VAL A 6 -20.99 9.71 -57.85
N PHE A 7 -20.51 10.84 -57.31
CA PHE A 7 -19.38 10.85 -56.37
C PHE A 7 -19.90 10.36 -55.02
N LEU A 8 -19.72 9.07 -54.74
CA LEU A 8 -19.78 8.54 -53.37
C LEU A 8 -18.58 9.11 -52.61
N ALA A 9 -18.79 10.24 -51.93
CA ALA A 9 -17.87 10.71 -50.91
C ALA A 9 -17.95 9.76 -49.71
N LEU A 10 -17.06 8.77 -49.67
CA LEU A 10 -16.74 8.03 -48.46
C LEU A 10 -16.09 9.01 -47.47
N SER A 11 -16.92 9.70 -46.70
CA SER A 11 -16.51 10.37 -45.49
C SER A 11 -16.05 9.29 -44.51
N PHE A 12 -14.75 8.96 -44.57
CA PHE A 12 -14.06 8.38 -43.44
C PHE A 12 -14.20 9.41 -42.32
N VAL A 13 -15.16 9.17 -41.42
CA VAL A 13 -15.04 9.67 -40.06
C VAL A 13 -13.78 8.99 -39.54
N ALA A 14 -12.64 9.65 -39.72
CA ALA A 14 -11.49 9.42 -38.88
C ALA A 14 -12.01 9.68 -37.49
N CYS A 15 -12.38 8.60 -36.80
CA CYS A 15 -12.51 8.60 -35.37
C CYS A 15 -11.08 8.88 -34.88
N HIS A 16 -10.71 10.15 -34.86
CA HIS A 16 -9.76 10.64 -33.89
C HIS A 16 -10.45 10.34 -32.57
N GLY A 17 -10.26 9.10 -32.09
CA GLY A 17 -10.34 8.83 -30.68
C GLY A 17 -9.40 9.84 -30.07
N ALA A 18 -9.97 10.95 -29.60
CA ALA A 18 -9.33 11.79 -28.63
C ALA A 18 -8.72 10.80 -27.63
N PRO A 19 -7.42 10.90 -27.29
CA PRO A 19 -6.87 10.02 -26.29
C PRO A 19 -7.79 10.18 -25.10
N ASN A 20 -8.54 9.12 -24.78
CA ASN A 20 -9.48 9.14 -23.69
C ASN A 20 -8.64 9.47 -22.47
N LYS A 21 -8.65 10.75 -22.06
CA LYS A 21 -8.30 11.18 -20.72
C LYS A 21 -9.42 10.66 -19.79
N ALA A 22 -9.55 9.34 -19.71
CA ALA A 22 -9.86 8.73 -18.45
C ALA A 22 -8.52 8.72 -17.71
N SER A 23 -8.15 9.88 -17.14
CA SER A 23 -6.91 10.05 -16.36
C SER A 23 -7.08 9.37 -14.99
N GLY A 24 -7.29 8.05 -15.00
CA GLY A 24 -7.29 7.22 -13.81
C GLY A 24 -5.91 6.60 -13.63
N THR A 25 -5.43 6.56 -12.39
CA THR A 25 -4.25 5.75 -12.05
C THR A 25 -4.60 4.27 -12.17
N PHE A 26 -3.77 3.50 -12.86
CA PHE A 26 -3.95 2.06 -12.96
C PHE A 26 -3.63 1.40 -11.62
N CYS A 27 -4.63 0.78 -10.99
CA CYS A 27 -4.43 0.05 -9.75
C CYS A 27 -4.10 -1.42 -10.03
N GLY A 28 -3.00 -1.87 -9.45
CA GLY A 28 -2.49 -3.23 -9.55
C GLY A 28 -1.42 -3.48 -8.51
N LEU A 29 -0.38 -4.24 -8.87
CA LEU A 29 0.77 -4.46 -7.99
C LEU A 29 1.41 -3.13 -7.56
N THR A 30 1.82 -3.04 -6.30
CA THR A 30 2.55 -1.87 -5.80
C THR A 30 3.84 -1.68 -6.60
N PRO A 31 4.13 -0.46 -7.09
CA PRO A 31 5.31 -0.19 -7.91
C PRO A 31 6.62 -0.62 -7.23
N ASN A 32 7.51 -1.31 -7.97
CA ASN A 32 8.79 -1.80 -7.42
C ASN A 32 9.72 -0.67 -6.94
N ASN A 33 9.59 0.53 -7.49
CA ASN A 33 10.36 1.70 -7.09
C ASN A 33 9.69 2.55 -5.99
N MET A 34 8.57 2.08 -5.41
CA MET A 34 7.83 2.80 -4.36
C MET A 34 8.74 3.26 -3.23
N PHE A 35 9.53 2.36 -2.65
CA PHE A 35 10.41 2.70 -1.52
C PHE A 35 11.58 3.62 -1.90
N LYS A 36 12.10 3.51 -3.13
CA LYS A 36 13.10 4.45 -3.66
C LYS A 36 12.50 5.86 -3.75
N CYS A 37 11.26 5.95 -4.24
CA CYS A 37 10.55 7.21 -4.41
C CYS A 37 10.08 7.85 -3.10
N LEU A 38 9.78 7.03 -2.09
CA LEU A 38 9.21 7.44 -0.82
C LEU A 38 10.28 7.89 0.21
N ASN A 39 11.58 7.77 -0.13
CA ASN A 39 12.70 7.96 0.78
C ASN A 39 12.46 7.27 2.14
N ASN A 40 11.90 6.06 2.08
CA ASN A 40 11.15 5.47 3.19
C ASN A 40 12.05 5.22 4.41
N PRO A 41 11.72 5.81 5.56
CA PRO A 41 12.46 5.58 6.79
C PRO A 41 12.18 4.19 7.34
N ARG A 42 13.15 3.65 8.08
CA ARG A 42 13.08 2.30 8.63
C ARG A 42 12.26 2.32 9.91
N VAL A 43 11.01 1.85 9.84
CA VAL A 43 10.05 1.85 10.98
C VAL A 43 10.32 0.73 11.99
N LEU A 44 10.95 -0.37 11.55
CA LEU A 44 11.30 -1.51 12.40
C LEU A 44 12.74 -1.44 12.88
N ASN A 45 12.96 -1.88 14.12
CA ASN A 45 14.31 -2.11 14.64
C ASN A 45 14.99 -3.24 13.85
N LEU A 46 16.10 -2.91 13.20
CA LEU A 46 16.84 -3.83 12.33
C LEU A 46 17.51 -4.98 13.09
N GLU A 47 17.93 -4.75 14.33
CA GLU A 47 18.54 -5.77 15.16
C GLU A 47 17.51 -6.84 15.54
N ALA A 48 16.28 -6.42 15.88
CA ALA A 48 15.17 -7.33 16.11
C ALA A 48 14.80 -8.10 14.83
N ALA A 49 14.76 -7.41 13.68
CA ALA A 49 14.48 -8.04 12.38
C ALA A 49 15.53 -9.10 11.99
N ALA A 50 16.82 -8.83 12.25
CA ALA A 50 17.91 -9.76 11.94
C ALA A 50 17.79 -11.09 12.71
N LYS A 51 17.33 -11.05 13.97
CA LYS A 51 17.10 -12.23 14.81
C LYS A 51 15.95 -13.13 14.33
N CYS A 52 15.10 -12.62 13.43
CA CYS A 52 13.89 -13.29 12.95
C CYS A 52 14.00 -13.81 11.51
N THR A 53 15.21 -13.86 10.95
CA THR A 53 15.46 -14.26 9.55
C THR A 53 15.24 -15.75 9.28
N SER A 54 15.26 -16.60 10.30
CA SER A 54 15.08 -18.06 10.18
C SER A 54 13.62 -18.52 10.09
N GLN A 55 12.66 -17.60 10.18
CA GLN A 55 11.23 -17.94 10.16
C GLN A 55 10.77 -18.32 8.74
N VAL A 56 9.80 -19.24 8.64
CA VAL A 56 9.37 -19.82 7.36
C VAL A 56 8.41 -18.89 6.63
N THR A 57 7.50 -18.26 7.35
CA THR A 57 6.49 -17.36 6.79
C THR A 57 6.69 -15.92 7.22
N GLU A 58 6.19 -14.97 6.43
CA GLU A 58 6.19 -13.56 6.82
C GLU A 58 5.35 -13.30 8.09
N CYS A 59 4.29 -14.08 8.33
CA CYS A 59 3.53 -14.01 9.59
C CYS A 59 4.41 -14.36 10.80
N GLU A 60 5.12 -15.49 10.75
CA GLU A 60 6.03 -15.93 11.82
C GLU A 60 7.17 -14.94 12.02
N LYS A 61 7.74 -14.42 10.93
CA LYS A 61 8.80 -13.43 10.94
C LYS A 61 8.38 -12.15 11.65
N ILE A 62 7.23 -11.56 11.29
CA ILE A 62 6.74 -10.35 11.93
C ILE A 62 6.32 -10.62 13.39
N THR A 63 5.73 -11.78 13.67
CA THR A 63 5.40 -12.20 15.04
C THR A 63 6.65 -12.32 15.91
N CYS A 64 7.73 -12.88 15.36
CA CYS A 64 9.04 -12.92 16.01
C CYS A 64 9.54 -11.50 16.30
N VAL A 65 9.49 -10.58 15.33
CA VAL A 65 9.92 -9.19 15.53
C VAL A 65 9.15 -8.50 16.64
N PHE A 66 7.84 -8.72 16.73
CA PHE A 66 7.02 -8.17 17.82
C PHE A 66 7.44 -8.69 19.18
N ARG A 67 7.81 -9.97 19.27
CA ARG A 67 8.33 -10.57 20.51
C ARG A 67 9.69 -9.98 20.89
N GLU A 68 10.62 -9.89 19.94
CA GLU A 68 11.96 -9.32 20.18
C GLU A 68 11.89 -7.85 20.61
N GLN A 69 10.94 -7.08 20.08
CA GLN A 69 10.68 -5.70 20.48
C GLN A 69 9.83 -5.56 21.75
N LYS A 70 9.43 -6.69 22.38
CA LYS A 70 8.56 -6.72 23.57
C LYS A 70 7.19 -6.08 23.36
N TRP A 71 6.74 -6.01 22.10
CA TRP A 71 5.40 -5.59 21.68
C TRP A 71 4.38 -6.71 21.74
N SER A 72 4.81 -7.96 21.95
CA SER A 72 3.91 -9.07 22.24
C SER A 72 4.43 -9.94 23.37
N LYS A 73 3.49 -10.54 24.12
CA LYS A 73 3.78 -11.53 25.16
C LYS A 73 2.69 -12.60 25.14
N HIS A 74 3.08 -13.87 25.08
CA HIS A 74 2.16 -15.01 25.00
C HIS A 74 1.10 -14.88 23.90
N GLY A 75 1.48 -14.36 22.72
CA GLY A 75 0.56 -14.17 21.58
C GLY A 75 -0.34 -12.94 21.67
N VAL A 76 -0.34 -12.21 22.79
CA VAL A 76 -1.10 -10.97 22.95
C VAL A 76 -0.23 -9.78 22.55
N ILE A 77 -0.77 -8.90 21.70
CA ILE A 77 -0.10 -7.68 21.25
C ILE A 77 -0.37 -6.53 22.23
N ASP A 78 0.69 -5.89 22.67
CA ASP A 78 0.71 -4.69 23.49
C ASP A 78 0.69 -3.45 22.58
N LYS A 79 -0.52 -3.06 22.16
CA LYS A 79 -0.74 -1.90 21.26
C LYS A 79 -0.29 -0.58 21.89
N ALA A 80 -0.22 -0.47 23.21
CA ALA A 80 0.27 0.73 23.89
C ALA A 80 1.77 0.93 23.66
N LYS A 81 2.57 -0.14 23.70
CA LYS A 81 4.00 -0.04 23.36
C LYS A 81 4.24 0.30 21.89
N ILE A 82 3.44 -0.27 20.99
CA ILE A 82 3.53 0.05 19.56
C ILE A 82 3.17 1.52 19.34
N ARG A 83 2.13 2.02 20.00
CA ARG A 83 1.76 3.44 19.98
C ARG A 83 2.92 4.32 20.46
N ALA A 84 3.53 4.00 21.60
CA ALA A 84 4.68 4.73 22.14
C ALA A 84 5.88 4.73 21.18
N HIS A 85 6.17 3.60 20.52
CA HIS A 85 7.20 3.52 19.47
C HIS A 85 6.91 4.51 18.34
N PHE A 86 5.68 4.55 17.85
CA PHE A 86 5.30 5.48 16.79
C PHE A 86 5.28 6.94 17.27
N GLU A 87 4.93 7.24 18.51
CA GLU A 87 5.03 8.59 19.08
C GLU A 87 6.50 9.09 19.14
N GLN A 88 7.42 8.22 19.57
CA GLN A 88 8.85 8.53 19.50
C GLN A 88 9.30 8.74 18.06
N TYR A 89 8.87 7.85 17.16
CA TYR A 89 9.20 7.93 15.75
C TYR A 89 8.75 9.25 15.10
N GLU A 90 7.53 9.71 15.39
CA GLU A 90 7.01 10.99 14.93
C GLU A 90 7.84 12.18 15.44
N THR A 91 8.40 12.06 16.65
CA THR A 91 9.29 13.09 17.22
C THR A 91 10.63 13.13 16.49
N GLU A 92 11.17 11.96 16.13
CA GLU A 92 12.47 11.82 15.42
C GLU A 92 12.35 12.12 13.92
N HIS A 93 11.16 11.91 13.35
CA HIS A 93 10.87 11.99 11.92
C HIS A 93 9.57 12.78 11.67
N PRO A 94 9.54 14.10 11.96
CA PRO A 94 8.33 14.91 11.90
C PRO A 94 7.68 14.97 10.52
N GLU A 95 8.45 14.79 9.45
CA GLU A 95 7.95 14.70 8.08
C GLU A 95 7.03 13.49 7.83
N TRP A 96 7.05 12.50 8.72
CA TRP A 96 6.19 11.32 8.72
C TRP A 96 4.98 11.41 9.65
N ALA A 97 4.78 12.55 10.33
CA ALA A 97 3.70 12.71 11.30
C ALA A 97 2.30 12.33 10.75
N PRO A 98 1.88 12.73 9.53
CA PRO A 98 0.54 12.37 9.04
C PRO A 98 0.35 10.85 8.90
N ALA A 99 1.37 10.13 8.42
CA ALA A 99 1.37 8.68 8.35
C ALA A 99 1.33 8.03 9.74
N VAL A 100 2.15 8.51 10.66
CA VAL A 100 2.19 8.00 12.04
C VAL A 100 0.86 8.19 12.75
N GLN A 101 0.22 9.35 12.59
CA GLN A 101 -1.09 9.62 13.16
C GLN A 101 -2.15 8.65 12.60
N HIS A 102 -2.11 8.35 11.29
CA HIS A 102 -2.98 7.34 10.70
C HIS A 102 -2.73 5.94 11.29
N VAL A 103 -1.46 5.53 11.49
CA VAL A 103 -1.13 4.26 12.14
C VAL A 103 -1.73 4.17 13.54
N LYS A 104 -1.55 5.22 14.35
CA LYS A 104 -2.05 5.28 15.72
C LYS A 104 -3.59 5.25 15.78
N ALA A 105 -4.26 5.87 14.82
CA ALA A 105 -5.73 5.92 14.79
C ALA A 105 -6.37 4.61 14.26
N PHE A 106 -5.83 4.05 13.18
CA PHE A 106 -6.49 2.97 12.43
C PHE A 106 -5.81 1.62 12.62
N CYS A 107 -4.49 1.54 12.51
CA CYS A 107 -3.78 0.27 12.60
C CYS A 107 -3.73 -0.27 14.03
N LEU A 108 -3.81 0.60 15.02
CA LEU A 108 -3.84 0.24 16.44
C LEU A 108 -5.26 0.33 17.04
N ALA A 109 -6.31 0.40 16.21
CA ALA A 109 -7.69 0.34 16.66
C ALA A 109 -7.97 -0.96 17.44
N PRO A 110 -8.95 -1.02 18.35
CA PRO A 110 -9.26 -2.22 19.13
C PRO A 110 -9.42 -3.47 18.26
N GLU A 111 -10.20 -3.34 17.19
CA GLU A 111 -10.39 -4.37 16.17
C GLU A 111 -9.73 -3.94 14.86
N LEU A 112 -8.69 -4.68 14.46
CA LEU A 112 -8.09 -4.57 13.14
C LEU A 112 -8.45 -5.84 12.37
N ARG A 113 -9.24 -5.70 11.29
CA ARG A 113 -9.50 -6.82 10.37
C ARG A 113 -8.23 -7.20 9.64
N ALA A 114 -8.13 -8.44 9.17
CA ALA A 114 -6.96 -8.93 8.44
C ALA A 114 -6.62 -8.01 7.26
N GLN A 115 -5.37 -7.56 7.19
CA GLN A 115 -4.89 -6.56 6.25
C GLN A 115 -4.11 -7.19 5.09
N GLY A 116 -3.49 -8.35 5.30
CA GLY A 116 -2.85 -9.10 4.23
C GLY A 116 -3.33 -10.54 4.15
N VAL A 117 -2.46 -11.44 3.66
CA VAL A 117 -2.87 -12.80 3.26
C VAL A 117 -3.06 -13.77 4.41
N PHE A 118 -2.40 -13.56 5.55
CA PHE A 118 -2.43 -14.46 6.69
C PHE A 118 -3.59 -14.13 7.63
N LEU A 119 -4.54 -15.06 7.77
CA LEU A 119 -5.58 -14.97 8.79
C LEU A 119 -4.98 -15.17 10.19
N ASN A 120 -5.60 -14.55 11.20
CA ASN A 120 -5.21 -14.66 12.60
C ASN A 120 -3.74 -14.29 12.88
N CYS A 121 -3.17 -13.39 12.08
CA CYS A 121 -1.80 -12.93 12.24
C CYS A 121 -1.74 -11.43 12.59
N PRO A 122 -2.13 -11.05 13.83
CA PRO A 122 -2.35 -9.65 14.17
C PRO A 122 -1.07 -8.78 14.09
N ALA A 123 0.11 -9.37 14.29
CA ALA A 123 1.37 -8.64 14.16
C ALA A 123 1.64 -8.27 12.69
N TYR A 124 1.40 -9.23 11.79
CA TYR A 124 1.49 -9.01 10.36
C TYR A 124 0.45 -8.00 9.88
N ASP A 125 -0.80 -8.10 10.35
CA ASP A 125 -1.86 -7.16 9.99
C ASP A 125 -1.55 -5.71 10.41
N ILE A 126 -1.04 -5.52 11.63
CA ILE A 126 -0.61 -4.19 12.10
C ILE A 126 0.50 -3.65 11.20
N MET A 127 1.50 -4.47 10.85
CA MET A 127 2.60 -4.01 10.00
C MET A 127 2.20 -3.75 8.55
N GLN A 128 1.26 -4.51 8.00
CA GLN A 128 0.71 -4.25 6.67
C GLN A 128 -0.12 -2.95 6.66
N CYS A 129 -0.95 -2.72 7.67
CA CYS A 129 -1.64 -1.45 7.83
C CYS A 129 -0.67 -0.29 8.00
N ALA A 130 0.40 -0.47 8.78
CA ALA A 130 1.43 0.55 8.97
C ALA A 130 2.13 0.87 7.64
N LEU A 131 2.55 -0.14 6.89
CA LEU A 131 3.14 0.04 5.56
C LEU A 131 2.21 0.83 4.62
N ALA A 132 0.95 0.41 4.52
CA ALA A 132 -0.05 1.12 3.73
C ALA A 132 -0.23 2.56 4.19
N SER A 133 -0.23 2.80 5.50
CA SER A 133 -0.36 4.15 6.07
C SER A 133 0.83 5.04 5.71
N PHE A 134 2.06 4.52 5.80
CA PHE A 134 3.27 5.25 5.42
C PHE A 134 3.29 5.59 3.94
N ILE A 135 2.81 4.71 3.06
CA ILE A 135 2.73 5.01 1.63
C ILE A 135 1.62 6.03 1.35
N LYS A 136 0.40 5.83 1.88
CA LYS A 136 -0.77 6.64 1.51
C LYS A 136 -0.81 8.02 2.17
N HIS A 137 -0.19 8.17 3.33
CA HIS A 137 -0.25 9.39 4.13
C HIS A 137 1.12 10.05 4.32
N ALA A 138 2.10 9.68 3.48
CA ALA A 138 3.37 10.38 3.42
C ALA A 138 3.20 11.85 3.01
N SER A 139 3.90 12.74 3.71
CA SER A 139 3.96 14.16 3.34
C SER A 139 4.58 14.34 1.95
N PRO A 140 4.18 15.34 1.15
CA PRO A 140 4.79 15.58 -0.15
C PRO A 140 6.32 15.74 -0.12
N SER A 141 6.87 16.24 0.99
CA SER A 141 8.31 16.47 1.20
C SER A 141 9.17 15.21 1.26
N VAL A 142 8.60 14.05 1.58
CA VAL A 142 9.36 12.79 1.64
C VAL A 142 9.44 12.08 0.31
N TRP A 143 8.63 12.51 -0.66
CA TRP A 143 8.63 11.95 -1.99
C TRP A 143 9.71 12.58 -2.88
N SER A 144 10.52 11.75 -3.52
CA SER A 144 11.48 12.18 -4.55
C SER A 144 10.79 12.93 -5.67
N THR A 145 11.47 13.94 -6.21
CA THR A 145 11.03 14.74 -7.37
C THR A 145 11.50 14.16 -8.71
N GLU A 146 12.15 13.00 -8.72
CA GLU A 146 12.51 12.29 -9.96
C GLU A 146 11.24 11.95 -10.77
N GLN A 147 11.30 12.09 -12.10
CA GLN A 147 10.16 11.81 -12.98
C GLN A 147 9.66 10.36 -12.90
N ASN A 148 10.55 9.40 -12.60
CA ASN A 148 10.17 8.00 -12.39
C ASN A 148 9.30 7.78 -11.14
N CYS A 149 9.09 8.81 -10.31
CA CYS A 149 8.27 8.78 -9.10
C CYS A 149 6.87 9.35 -9.28
N ASP A 150 6.52 9.88 -10.46
CA ASP A 150 5.18 10.40 -10.71
C ASP A 150 4.09 9.32 -10.57
N TYR A 151 4.32 8.14 -11.16
CA TYR A 151 3.38 7.02 -11.06
C TYR A 151 3.27 6.44 -9.65
N PRO A 152 4.36 6.16 -8.89
CA PRO A 152 4.27 5.78 -7.48
C PRO A 152 3.47 6.76 -6.60
N LYS A 153 3.61 8.07 -6.80
CA LYS A 153 2.82 9.07 -6.07
C LYS A 153 1.33 8.97 -6.41
N ALA A 154 1.01 8.89 -7.70
CA ALA A 154 -0.36 8.71 -8.16
C ALA A 154 -0.97 7.41 -7.62
N TYR A 155 -0.21 6.31 -7.63
CA TYR A 155 -0.60 5.02 -7.05
C TYR A 155 -0.90 5.14 -5.55
N ALA A 156 -0.03 5.79 -4.78
CA ALA A 156 -0.24 5.96 -3.34
C ALA A 156 -1.53 6.73 -3.02
N ALA A 157 -1.85 7.76 -3.82
CA ALA A 157 -3.08 8.52 -3.70
C ALA A 157 -4.32 7.67 -4.03
N ASP A 158 -4.31 7.01 -5.19
CA ASP A 158 -5.54 6.48 -5.79
C ASP A 158 -5.78 5.00 -5.50
N CYS A 159 -4.73 4.22 -5.22
CA CYS A 159 -4.80 2.76 -5.16
C CYS A 159 -4.65 2.20 -3.74
N PRO A 160 -5.19 1.00 -3.47
CA PRO A 160 -4.88 0.26 -2.25
C PRO A 160 -3.45 -0.30 -2.29
N VAL A 161 -2.77 -0.32 -1.15
CA VAL A 161 -1.44 -0.96 -1.01
C VAL A 161 -1.65 -2.37 -0.49
N CYS A 162 -1.29 -3.35 -1.31
CA CYS A 162 -1.66 -4.74 -1.11
C CYS A 162 -0.49 -5.69 -1.34
N PRO A 163 -0.32 -6.73 -0.50
CA PRO A 163 0.49 -7.88 -0.88
C PRO A 163 0.05 -8.41 -2.24
N SER A 164 1.00 -8.73 -3.12
CA SER A 164 0.72 -9.26 -4.47
C SER A 164 -0.19 -10.49 -4.43
N ASP A 165 0.00 -11.31 -3.41
CA ASP A 165 -0.69 -12.57 -3.23
C ASP A 165 -2.19 -12.37 -2.95
N CYS A 166 -2.62 -11.18 -2.50
CA CYS A 166 -4.04 -10.85 -2.28
C CYS A 166 -4.92 -10.97 -3.54
N TYR A 167 -4.33 -11.04 -4.73
CA TYR A 167 -5.04 -11.24 -5.99
C TYR A 167 -5.11 -12.71 -6.42
N SER A 168 -4.52 -13.63 -5.65
CA SER A 168 -4.57 -15.07 -5.91
C SER A 168 -5.91 -15.68 -5.47
N ALA A 169 -6.43 -16.61 -6.28
CA ALA A 169 -7.63 -17.38 -5.94
C ALA A 169 -7.45 -18.29 -4.70
N ALA A 170 -6.21 -18.54 -4.28
CA ALA A 170 -5.90 -19.33 -3.10
C ALA A 170 -6.02 -18.55 -1.78
N ILE A 171 -6.22 -17.23 -1.82
CA ILE A 171 -6.32 -16.42 -0.61
C ILE A 171 -7.67 -16.64 0.08
N PRO A 172 -7.68 -16.96 1.39
CA PRO A 172 -8.91 -17.15 2.14
C PRO A 172 -9.81 -15.91 2.13
N ILE A 173 -11.13 -16.14 2.11
CA ILE A 173 -12.12 -15.07 2.31
C ILE A 173 -11.88 -14.42 3.67
N GLY A 174 -11.91 -13.08 3.70
CA GLY A 174 -11.68 -12.30 4.90
C GLY A 174 -10.22 -11.92 5.14
N SER A 175 -9.28 -12.37 4.29
CA SER A 175 -7.94 -11.79 4.18
C SER A 175 -7.96 -10.51 3.33
N CYS A 176 -6.88 -9.73 3.36
CA CYS A 176 -6.67 -8.60 2.45
C CYS A 176 -7.83 -7.59 2.41
N ASN A 177 -8.50 -7.32 3.54
CA ASN A 177 -9.76 -6.54 3.53
C ASN A 177 -9.59 -5.14 2.92
N ALA A 178 -8.43 -4.51 3.12
CA ALA A 178 -8.12 -3.21 2.53
C ALA A 178 -8.04 -3.23 0.99
N CYS A 179 -7.76 -4.40 0.39
CA CYS A 179 -7.56 -4.59 -1.04
C CYS A 179 -8.85 -4.78 -1.84
N TYR A 180 -9.94 -5.13 -1.15
CA TYR A 180 -11.23 -5.39 -1.79
C TYR A 180 -12.22 -4.20 -1.65
N LEU A 181 -11.83 -3.10 -0.99
CA LEU A 181 -12.72 -2.02 -0.57
C LEU A 181 -12.66 -0.72 -1.41
N GLN A 182 -12.04 -0.69 -2.59
CA GLN A 182 -11.99 0.49 -3.49
C GLN A 182 -12.13 0.07 -4.97
N PRO A 183 -12.62 0.94 -5.88
CA PRO A 183 -13.29 0.51 -7.10
C PRO A 183 -12.33 -0.19 -8.05
N ARG A 184 -12.65 -1.43 -8.40
CA ARG A 184 -12.09 -2.09 -9.57
C ARG A 184 -12.53 -1.24 -10.77
N THR A 185 -11.63 -0.44 -11.32
CA THR A 185 -11.85 0.16 -12.63
C THR A 185 -12.15 -0.99 -13.59
N VAL A 186 -13.41 -1.05 -14.02
CA VAL A 186 -13.92 -1.92 -15.09
C VAL A 186 -13.28 -1.54 -16.41
#